data_AF-A0A523PZD8-F1
#
_entry.id   AF-A0A523PZD8-F1
#
_cell.length_a   1.000
_cell.length_b   1.000
_cell.length_c   1.000
_cell.angle_alpha   90.00
_cell.angle_beta   90.00
_cell.angle_gamma   90.00
#
_symmetry.space_group_name_H-M   'P 1'
#
loop_
_entity.id
_entity.type
_entity.pdbx_description
1 polymer ?
#
loop_
_entity_poly.entity_id
_entity_poly.type
_entity_poly.pdbx_seq_one_letter_code
_entity_poly.pdbx_strand_id
1 'polypeptide(L)'
;MLIFSLLNIYRGYQGFSPSSRLFEYHWYPYSTIFFGLVCLISVFLVYNFRKIGVYLMVLALFLDIVQQPQFGMMGTITSVFSLFVFIGYGLMVIIPRWAMFK
;
A
#
# COMPACT_ATOMS: atom_id res chain seq x y z
N MET A 1 -8.08 -4.46 3.39
CA MET A 1 -7.40 -3.65 2.35
C MET A 1 -7.53 -2.16 2.62
N LEU A 2 -8.74 -1.62 2.70
CA LEU A 2 -8.99 -0.19 2.94
C LEU A 2 -8.32 0.31 4.22
N ILE A 3 -8.43 -0.45 5.32
CA ILE A 3 -7.74 -0.17 6.60
C ILE A 3 -6.21 -0.06 6.41
N PHE A 4 -5.60 -0.94 5.61
CA PHE A 4 -4.16 -0.93 5.40
C PHE A 4 -3.70 0.27 4.55
N SER A 5 -4.50 0.68 3.57
CA SER A 5 -4.22 1.91 2.81
C SER A 5 -4.27 3.14 3.71
N LEU A 6 -5.23 3.21 4.64
CA LEU A 6 -5.33 4.30 5.61
C LEU A 6 -4.16 4.31 6.61
N LEU A 7 -3.73 3.14 7.07
CA LEU A 7 -2.56 3.00 7.94
C LEU A 7 -1.26 3.47 7.26
N ASN A 8 -1.09 3.20 5.95
CA ASN A 8 0.05 3.71 5.18
C ASN A 8 0.04 5.24 5.08
N ILE A 9 -1.11 5.85 4.83
CA ILE A 9 -1.24 7.32 4.79
C ILE A 9 -0.93 7.94 6.15
N TYR A 10 -1.48 7.35 7.23
CA TYR A 10 -1.20 7.80 8.60
C TYR A 10 0.28 7.71 8.95
N ARG A 11 0.97 6.64 8.53
CA ARG A 11 2.42 6.49 8.68
C ARG A 11 3.19 7.58 7.94
N GLY A 12 2.81 7.87 6.70
CA GLY A 12 3.40 8.95 5.92
C GLY A 12 3.25 10.30 6.64
N TYR A 13 2.10 10.56 7.24
CA TYR A 13 1.89 11.76 8.07
C TYR A 13 2.81 11.81 9.30
N GLN A 14 3.01 10.68 10.00
CA GLN A 14 3.95 10.63 11.14
C GLN A 14 5.40 10.90 10.74
N GLY A 15 5.79 10.58 9.51
CA GLY A 15 7.12 10.87 8.97
C GLY A 15 7.45 12.37 8.86
N PHE A 16 6.44 13.25 8.92
CA PHE A 16 6.64 14.70 8.99
C PHE A 16 6.91 15.22 10.41
N SER A 17 6.78 14.37 11.44
CA SER A 17 7.03 14.81 12.80
C SER A 17 8.53 15.03 13.03
N PRO A 18 8.96 16.17 13.60
CA PRO A 18 10.38 16.47 13.89
C PRO A 18 11.03 15.47 14.85
N SER A 19 10.23 14.75 15.64
CA SER A 19 10.70 13.69 16.55
C SER A 19 10.92 12.34 15.84
N SER A 20 10.52 12.23 14.58
CA SER A 20 10.66 11.00 13.82
C SER A 20 12.09 10.88 13.26
N ARG A 21 12.71 9.70 13.41
CA ARG A 21 14.04 9.40 12.83
C ARG A 21 14.08 9.48 11.29
N LEU A 22 12.93 9.70 10.66
CA LEU A 22 12.73 9.76 9.23
C LEU A 22 12.58 11.19 8.72
N PHE A 23 12.59 12.17 9.63
CA PHE A 23 12.51 13.59 9.30
C PHE A 23 13.70 14.06 8.45
N GLU A 24 14.83 13.36 8.45
CA GLU A 24 15.97 13.67 7.57
C GLU A 24 15.69 13.29 6.09
N TYR A 25 14.78 12.35 5.84
CA TYR A 25 14.44 11.86 4.51
C TYR A 25 13.14 12.49 4.02
N HIS A 26 13.17 13.78 3.67
CA HIS A 26 11.98 14.54 3.29
C HIS A 26 11.16 13.88 2.17
N TRP A 27 11.78 13.14 1.26
CA TRP A 27 11.11 12.46 0.15
C TRP A 27 10.24 11.26 0.59
N TYR A 28 10.60 10.61 1.70
CA TYR A 28 9.98 9.35 2.14
C TYR A 28 8.53 9.51 2.64
N PRO A 29 8.20 10.52 3.47
CA PRO A 29 6.82 10.81 3.83
C PRO A 29 5.92 11.07 2.62
N TYR A 30 6.39 11.85 1.63
CA TYR A 30 5.63 12.14 0.41
C TYR A 30 5.38 10.88 -0.41
N SER A 31 6.40 10.06 -0.64
CA SER A 31 6.26 8.84 -1.42
C SER A 31 5.36 7.82 -0.72
N THR A 32 5.47 7.70 0.62
CA THR A 32 4.59 6.82 1.41
C THR A 32 3.12 7.22 1.30
N ILE A 33 2.81 8.53 1.42
CA ILE A 33 1.44 9.03 1.24
C ILE A 33 0.95 8.76 -0.19
N PHE A 34 1.80 9.01 -1.19
CA PHE A 34 1.48 8.75 -2.58
C PHE A 34 1.10 7.28 -2.81
N PHE A 35 1.91 6.32 -2.35
CA PHE A 35 1.56 4.90 -2.50
C PHE A 35 0.33 4.50 -1.68
N GLY A 36 0.09 5.12 -0.53
CA GLY A 36 -1.15 4.97 0.23
C GLY A 36 -2.39 5.40 -0.58
N LEU A 37 -2.32 6.54 -1.28
CA LEU A 37 -3.37 7.02 -2.18
C LEU A 37 -3.54 6.10 -3.40
N VAL A 38 -2.44 5.66 -4.00
CA VAL A 38 -2.48 4.68 -5.11
C VAL A 38 -3.15 3.38 -4.66
N CYS A 39 -2.89 2.91 -3.44
CA CYS A 39 -3.57 1.75 -2.86
C CYS A 39 -5.08 2.00 -2.67
N LEU A 40 -5.51 3.19 -2.24
CA LEU A 40 -6.94 3.53 -2.16
C LEU A 40 -7.61 3.51 -3.55
N ILE A 41 -6.98 4.11 -4.55
CA ILE A 41 -7.47 4.10 -5.93
C ILE A 41 -7.54 2.65 -6.45
N SER A 42 -6.54 1.84 -6.12
CA SER A 42 -6.49 0.42 -6.48
C SER A 42 -7.66 -0.36 -5.89
N VAL A 43 -7.96 -0.18 -4.59
CA VAL A 43 -9.13 -0.78 -3.94
C VAL A 43 -10.41 -0.40 -4.68
N PHE A 44 -10.58 0.88 -5.01
CA PHE A 44 -11.75 1.36 -5.75
C PHE A 44 -11.86 0.74 -7.15
N LEU A 45 -10.74 0.60 -7.86
CA LEU A 45 -10.70 -0.05 -9.18
C LEU A 45 -11.01 -1.55 -9.08
N VAL A 46 -10.51 -2.24 -8.06
CA VAL A 46 -10.84 -3.65 -7.79
C VAL A 46 -12.32 -3.82 -7.48
N TYR A 47 -12.90 -2.89 -6.71
CA TYR A 47 -14.34 -2.88 -6.42
C TYR A 47 -15.18 -2.71 -7.69
N ASN A 48 -14.71 -1.91 -8.65
CA ASN A 48 -15.34 -1.74 -9.95
C ASN A 48 -14.96 -2.82 -10.98
N PHE A 49 -14.42 -3.96 -10.53
CA PHE A 49 -14.01 -5.08 -11.39
C PHE A 49 -13.04 -4.67 -12.50
N ARG A 50 -12.06 -3.80 -12.22
CA ARG A 50 -11.00 -3.45 -13.19
C ARG A 50 -9.70 -4.16 -12.85
N LYS A 51 -9.14 -4.93 -13.80
CA LYS A 51 -7.90 -5.73 -13.56
C LYS A 51 -6.72 -4.86 -13.18
N ILE A 52 -6.64 -3.67 -13.75
CA ILE A 52 -5.59 -2.69 -13.47
C ILE A 52 -5.49 -2.35 -11.98
N GLY A 53 -6.60 -2.39 -11.22
CA GLY A 53 -6.60 -2.15 -9.78
C GLY A 53 -5.84 -3.22 -9.00
N VAL A 54 -5.88 -4.48 -9.45
CA VAL A 54 -5.16 -5.59 -8.82
C VAL A 54 -3.66 -5.39 -9.01
N TYR A 55 -3.24 -5.08 -10.24
CA TYR A 55 -1.83 -4.84 -10.56
C TYR A 55 -1.29 -3.59 -9.86
N LEU A 56 -2.05 -2.49 -9.86
CA LEU A 56 -1.69 -1.26 -9.15
C LEU A 56 -1.53 -1.50 -7.64
N MET A 57 -2.40 -2.30 -7.02
CA MET A 57 -2.28 -2.63 -5.59
C MET A 57 -0.96 -3.35 -5.28
N VAL A 58 -0.66 -4.42 -6.03
CA VAL A 58 0.57 -5.20 -5.82
C VAL A 58 1.80 -4.31 -6.05
N LEU A 59 1.80 -3.55 -7.14
CA LEU A 59 2.93 -2.71 -7.52
C LEU A 59 3.16 -1.57 -6.50
N ALA A 60 2.09 -0.90 -6.05
CA ALA A 60 2.19 0.16 -5.05
C ALA A 60 2.70 -0.34 -3.69
N LEU A 61 2.18 -1.48 -3.21
CA LEU A 61 2.64 -2.08 -1.96
C LEU A 61 4.09 -2.57 -2.07
N PHE A 62 4.48 -3.15 -3.21
CA PHE A 62 5.84 -3.60 -3.43
C PHE A 62 6.83 -2.43 -3.47
N LEU A 63 6.53 -1.37 -4.24
CA LEU A 63 7.37 -0.18 -4.28
C LEU A 63 7.46 0.51 -2.92
N ASP A 64 6.36 0.54 -2.16
CA ASP A 64 6.35 1.09 -0.80
C ASP A 64 7.23 0.30 0.17
N ILE A 65 7.42 -1.01 -0.03
CA ILE A 65 8.36 -1.83 0.75
C ILE A 65 9.81 -1.53 0.34
N VAL A 66 10.08 -1.49 -0.97
CA VAL A 66 11.45 -1.35 -1.51
C VAL A 66 12.07 0.02 -1.16
N GLN A 67 11.28 1.07 -1.16
CA GLN A 67 11.77 2.43 -0.94
C GLN A 67 12.03 2.78 0.54
N GLN A 68 11.82 1.86 1.48
CA GLN A 68 11.97 2.18 2.90
C GLN A 68 13.44 2.41 3.27
N PRO A 69 13.84 3.64 3.68
CA PRO A 69 15.25 4.01 3.85
C PRO A 69 15.92 3.29 5.03
N GLN A 70 15.12 2.81 5.97
CA GLN A 70 15.51 1.90 7.04
C GLN A 70 14.35 0.92 7.11
N PHE A 71 14.60 -0.39 7.10
CA PHE A 71 13.58 -1.43 7.34
C PHE A 71 13.03 -1.29 8.76
N GLY A 72 12.32 -0.19 9.02
CA GLY A 72 11.72 0.15 10.28
C GLY A 72 10.66 -0.89 10.52
N MET A 73 10.85 -1.68 11.57
CA MET A 73 10.03 -2.86 11.88
C MET A 73 8.53 -2.59 11.68
N MET A 74 8.02 -1.47 12.19
CA MET A 74 6.59 -1.12 12.05
C MET A 74 6.16 -0.77 10.62
N GLY A 75 6.99 -0.06 9.85
CA GLY A 75 6.69 0.35 8.48
C GLY A 75 6.71 -0.83 7.51
N THR A 76 7.81 -1.58 7.50
CA THR A 76 7.99 -2.70 6.59
C THR A 76 6.98 -3.81 6.86
N ILE A 77 6.75 -4.14 8.14
CA ILE A 77 5.79 -5.19 8.51
C ILE A 77 4.40 -4.82 8.03
N THR A 78 3.97 -3.56 8.17
CA THR A 78 2.62 -3.17 7.73
C THR A 78 2.45 -3.35 6.22
N SER A 79 3.40 -2.88 5.41
CA SER A 79 3.31 -2.98 3.95
C SER A 79 3.47 -4.43 3.45
N VAL A 80 4.40 -5.20 4.02
CA VAL A 80 4.58 -6.63 3.72
C VAL A 80 3.36 -7.45 4.13
N PHE A 81 2.83 -7.23 5.33
CA PHE A 81 1.65 -7.92 5.82
C PHE A 81 0.42 -7.59 4.95
N SER A 82 0.28 -6.33 4.53
CA SER A 82 -0.79 -5.91 3.61
C SER A 82 -0.69 -6.62 2.26
N LEU A 83 0.53 -6.75 1.73
CA LEU A 83 0.79 -7.49 0.49
C LEU A 83 0.43 -8.97 0.65
N PHE A 84 0.85 -9.61 1.75
CA PHE A 84 0.53 -11.00 2.05
C PHE A 84 -0.98 -11.24 2.19
N VAL A 85 -1.69 -10.37 2.92
CA VAL A 85 -3.15 -10.46 3.05
C VAL A 85 -3.83 -10.24 1.70
N PHE A 86 -3.31 -9.35 0.85
CA PHE A 86 -3.86 -9.17 -0.49
C PHE A 86 -3.71 -10.41 -1.36
N ILE A 87 -2.50 -10.95 -1.40
CA ILE A 87 -2.17 -12.08 -2.26
C ILE A 87 -2.88 -13.35 -1.73
N GLY A 88 -2.88 -13.56 -0.42
CA GLY A 88 -3.52 -14.72 0.20
C GLY A 88 -5.04 -14.67 0.18
N TYR A 89 -5.64 -13.58 0.69
CA TYR A 89 -7.09 -13.49 0.86
C TYR A 89 -7.77 -12.69 -0.26
N GLY A 90 -7.19 -11.55 -0.65
CA GLY A 90 -7.75 -10.70 -1.70
C GLY A 90 -7.85 -11.42 -3.04
N LEU A 91 -6.76 -12.03 -3.51
CA LEU A 91 -6.77 -12.78 -4.77
C LEU A 91 -7.68 -14.00 -4.71
N MET A 92 -7.82 -14.68 -3.58
CA MET A 92 -8.74 -15.81 -3.45
C MET A 92 -10.20 -15.43 -3.74
N VAL A 93 -10.60 -14.21 -3.39
CA VAL A 93 -11.94 -13.67 -3.71
C VAL A 93 -12.02 -13.17 -5.15
N ILE A 94 -10.91 -12.62 -5.68
CA ILE A 94 -10.85 -11.99 -7.01
C ILE A 94 -10.72 -13.04 -8.13
N ILE A 95 -9.94 -14.12 -7.94
CA ILE A 95 -9.66 -15.15 -8.96
C ILE A 95 -10.95 -15.81 -9.49
N PRO A 96 -11.90 -16.26 -8.65
CA PRO A 96 -13.16 -16.84 -9.15
C PRO A 96 -13.97 -15.84 -10.00
N ARG A 97 -13.78 -14.54 -9.75
CA ARG A 97 -14.46 -13.45 -10.44
C ARG A 97 -13.64 -12.85 -11.57
N TRP A 98 -12.46 -13.40 -11.88
CA TRP A 98 -11.50 -12.79 -12.83
C TRP A 98 -12.09 -12.56 -14.23
N ALA A 99 -13.01 -13.43 -14.66
CA ALA A 99 -13.73 -13.30 -15.92
C ALA A 99 -14.66 -12.07 -15.96
N MET A 100 -15.14 -11.60 -14.81
CA MET A 100 -15.93 -10.37 -14.69
C MET A 100 -15.06 -9.11 -14.68
N PHE A 101 -13.75 -9.25 -14.44
CA PHE A 101 -12.86 -8.10 -14.44
C PHE A 101 -12.54 -7.66 -15.87
N LYS A 102 -12.79 -6.38 -16.17
CA LYS A 102 -12.43 -5.73 -17.43
C LYS A 102 -11.03 -5.12 -17.36
#